data_AF-A0A7Z9Y7W1-F1
#
_entry.id   AF-A0A7Z9Y7W1-F1
#
_cell.length_a   1.000
_cell.length_b   1.000
_cell.length_c   1.000
_cell.angle_alpha   90.00
_cell.angle_beta   90.00
_cell.angle_gamma   90.00
#
_symmetry.space_group_name_H-M   'P 1'
#
loop_
_entity.id
_entity.type
_entity.pdbx_description
1 polymer ?
#
loop_
_entity_poly.entity_id
_entity_poly.type
_entity_poly.pdbx_seq_one_letter_code
_entity_poly.pdbx_strand_id
1 'polypeptide(L)'
;GVMGAHFLLFPGARIKCLLLFFFVSLPAAVVILPWIVIQILNLISPGSSHIAFIAHVTGFFVGMFLARRFRSKWILKSMDINW
;
A
#
# COMPACT_ATOMS: atom_id res chain seq x y z
N GLY A 1 -4.48 -2.88 5.37
CA GLY A 1 -5.78 -2.77 4.68
C GLY A 1 -5.67 -1.89 3.47
N VAL A 2 -6.01 -0.61 3.65
CA VAL A 2 -6.13 0.40 2.59
C VAL A 2 -4.87 0.52 1.73
N MET A 3 -3.67 0.45 2.30
CA MET A 3 -2.42 0.56 1.52
C MET A 3 -2.22 -0.60 0.54
N GLY A 4 -2.69 -1.82 0.86
CA GLY A 4 -2.65 -2.94 -0.08
C GLY A 4 -3.64 -2.74 -1.23
N ALA A 5 -4.85 -2.27 -0.92
CA ALA A 5 -5.83 -1.88 -1.94
C ALA A 5 -5.27 -0.79 -2.87
N HIS A 6 -4.65 0.25 -2.29
CA HIS A 6 -4.08 1.36 -3.04
C HIS A 6 -2.89 0.92 -3.90
N PHE A 7 -1.99 0.09 -3.37
CA PHE A 7 -0.89 -0.49 -4.12
C PHE A 7 -1.38 -1.26 -5.36
N LEU A 8 -2.45 -2.06 -5.22
CA LEU A 8 -3.01 -2.84 -6.33
C LEU A 8 -3.73 -1.98 -7.38
N LEU A 9 -4.43 -0.92 -6.97
CA LEU A 9 -5.24 -0.10 -7.86
C LEU A 9 -4.44 1.04 -8.51
N PHE A 10 -3.52 1.66 -7.77
CA PHE A 10 -2.86 2.91 -8.15
C PHE A 10 -1.35 2.90 -7.86
N PRO A 11 -0.57 1.91 -8.36
CA PRO A 11 0.85 1.81 -8.05
C PRO A 11 1.67 3.02 -8.52
N GLY A 12 1.25 3.66 -9.61
CA GLY A 12 1.90 4.84 -10.19
C GLY A 12 1.39 6.19 -9.67
N ALA A 13 0.38 6.22 -8.78
CA ALA A 13 -0.14 7.48 -8.26
C ALA A 13 0.94 8.24 -7.49
N ARG A 14 1.11 9.53 -7.80
CA ARG A 14 2.11 10.37 -7.10
C ARG A 14 1.52 10.86 -5.78
N ILE A 15 2.17 10.48 -4.69
CA ILE A 15 1.85 10.94 -3.33
C ILE A 15 2.90 11.94 -2.85
N LYS A 16 2.42 13.05 -2.27
CA LYS A 16 3.27 14.05 -1.63
C LYS A 16 3.72 13.50 -0.28
N CYS A 17 5.02 13.25 -0.16
CA CYS A 17 5.65 12.74 1.05
C CYS A 17 6.46 13.86 1.69
N LEU A 18 6.30 14.04 3.00
CA LEU A 18 7.17 14.91 3.78
C LEU A 18 8.46 14.14 4.11
N LEU A 19 9.57 14.52 3.49
CA LEU A 19 10.90 13.98 3.73
C LEU A 19 11.69 15.00 4.54
N LEU A 20 11.73 14.79 5.85
CA LEU A 20 12.34 15.66 6.88
C LEU A 20 11.76 17.09 6.87
N PHE A 21 12.10 17.90 5.87
CA PHE A 21 11.67 19.29 5.70
C PHE A 21 11.13 19.61 4.29
N PHE A 22 11.21 18.68 3.33
CA PHE A 22 10.81 18.91 1.94
C PHE A 22 9.64 18.03 1.53
N PHE A 23 8.75 18.58 0.69
CA PHE A 23 7.67 17.82 0.06
C PHE A 23 8.14 17.22 -1.26
N VAL A 24 8.35 15.91 -1.29
CA VAL A 24 8.75 15.18 -2.50
C VAL A 24 7.54 14.41 -3.03
N SER A 25 7.36 14.39 -4.35
CA SER A 25 6.29 13.62 -4.98
C SER A 25 6.86 12.30 -5.45
N LEU A 26 6.46 11.20 -4.79
CA LEU A 26 6.93 9.86 -5.12
C LEU A 26 5.78 9.00 -5.63
N PRO A 27 6.02 8.06 -6.56
CA PRO A 27 5.02 7.05 -6.90
C PRO A 27 4.67 6.22 -5.65
N ALA A 28 3.39 5.90 -5.48
CA ALA A 28 2.88 5.18 -4.32
C ALA A 28 3.61 3.84 -4.12
N ALA A 29 3.92 3.12 -5.20
CA ALA A 29 4.68 1.88 -5.13
C ALA A 29 6.04 2.04 -4.45
N VAL A 30 6.76 3.14 -4.71
CA VAL A 30 8.10 3.41 -4.14
C VAL A 30 8.05 3.61 -2.63
N VAL A 31 6.93 4.10 -2.11
CA VAL A 31 6.75 4.31 -0.67
C VAL A 31 6.20 3.05 0.00
N ILE A 32 5.23 2.39 -0.63
CA ILE A 32 4.50 1.27 -0.05
C ILE A 32 5.32 -0.03 -0.06
N LEU A 33 6.13 -0.30 -1.10
CA LEU A 33 6.92 -1.52 -1.19
C LEU A 33 7.97 -1.65 -0.08
N PRO A 34 8.84 -0.65 0.18
CA PRO A 34 9.78 -0.72 1.31
C PRO A 34 9.04 -0.86 2.64
N TRP A 35 7.90 -0.17 2.79
CA TRP A 35 7.12 -0.24 4.03
C TRP A 35 6.63 -1.66 4.33
N ILE A 36 6.05 -2.38 3.36
CA ILE A 36 5.56 -3.75 3.60
C ILE A 36 6.71 -4.74 3.80
N VAL A 37 7.84 -4.55 3.13
CA VAL A 37 9.06 -5.35 3.35
C VAL A 37 9.51 -5.24 4.81
N ILE A 38 9.53 -4.03 5.36
CA ILE A 38 9.88 -3.82 6.78
C ILE A 38 8.90 -4.55 7.71
N GLN A 39 7.60 -4.61 7.40
CA GLN A 39 6.64 -5.37 8.21
C GLN A 39 6.98 -6.87 8.22
N ILE A 40 7.36 -7.43 7.08
CA ILE A 40 7.75 -8.84 6.95
C ILE A 40 9.06 -9.12 7.69
N LEU A 41 10.05 -8.23 7.58
CA LEU A 41 11.32 -8.37 8.30
C LEU A 41 11.13 -8.32 9.83
N ASN A 42 10.26 -7.44 10.31
CA ASN A 42 9.96 -7.37 11.74
C ASN A 42 9.09 -8.54 12.22
N LEU A 43 8.26 -9.12 11.35
CA LEU A 43 7.51 -10.33 11.67
C LEU A 43 8.41 -11.52 12.01
N ILE A 44 9.59 -11.64 11.38
CA ILE A 44 10.55 -12.72 11.63
C ILE A 44 11.64 -12.33 12.66
N SER A 45 11.59 -11.12 13.21
CA SER A 45 12.61 -10.61 14.12
C SER A 45 12.41 -11.11 15.56
N PRO A 46 13.37 -11.84 16.15
CA PRO A 46 13.23 -12.41 17.50
C PRO A 46 13.15 -11.32 18.59
N GLY A 47 12.37 -11.58 19.64
CA GLY A 47 12.28 -10.70 20.82
C GLY A 47 11.34 -9.50 20.68
N SER A 48 10.55 -9.42 19.61
CA SER A 48 9.57 -8.35 19.37
C SER A 48 8.12 -8.85 19.43
N SER A 49 7.16 -7.99 19.75
CA SER A 49 5.75 -8.34 19.68
C SER A 49 5.29 -8.43 18.22
N HIS A 50 4.86 -9.62 17.81
CA HIS A 50 4.51 -9.89 16.41
C HIS A 50 3.09 -9.46 16.01
N ILE A 51 2.21 -9.15 16.97
CA ILE A 51 0.78 -8.91 16.74
C ILE A 51 0.56 -7.78 15.74
N ALA A 52 1.29 -6.68 15.91
CA ALA A 52 1.20 -5.53 15.00
C ALA A 52 1.64 -5.91 13.58
N PHE A 53 2.77 -6.59 13.42
CA PHE A 53 3.30 -6.98 12.11
C PHE A 53 2.37 -7.96 11.39
N ILE A 54 1.80 -8.93 12.11
CA ILE A 54 0.80 -9.87 11.57
C ILE A 54 -0.42 -9.09 11.06
N ALA A 55 -0.95 -8.14 11.84
CA ALA A 55 -2.11 -7.33 11.45
C ALA A 55 -1.83 -6.47 10.21
N HIS A 56 -0.62 -5.89 10.11
CA HIS A 56 -0.22 -5.11 8.94
C HIS A 56 -0.07 -5.98 7.68
N VAL A 57 0.61 -7.13 7.79
CA VAL A 57 0.83 -8.05 6.65
C VAL A 57 -0.49 -8.64 6.18
N THR A 58 -1.27 -9.25 7.07
CA THR A 58 -2.58 -9.83 6.72
C THR A 58 -3.54 -8.76 6.21
N GLY A 59 -3.60 -7.61 6.88
CA GLY A 59 -4.42 -6.49 6.45
C GLY A 59 -4.02 -5.96 5.07
N PHE A 60 -2.73 -5.95 4.71
CA PHE A 60 -2.27 -5.55 3.38
C PHE A 60 -2.83 -6.48 2.30
N PHE A 61 -2.64 -7.79 2.45
CA PHE A 61 -3.10 -8.78 1.48
C PHE A 61 -4.63 -8.91 1.42
N VAL A 62 -5.32 -8.86 2.56
CA VAL A 62 -6.79 -8.82 2.59
C VAL A 62 -7.30 -7.56 1.88
N GLY A 63 -6.65 -6.42 2.08
CA GLY A 63 -6.97 -5.18 1.36
C GLY A 63 -6.81 -5.31 -0.16
N MET A 64 -5.71 -5.92 -0.62
CA MET A 64 -5.51 -6.23 -2.05
C MET A 64 -6.60 -7.16 -2.59
N PHE A 65 -6.91 -8.23 -1.86
CA PHE A 65 -7.92 -9.20 -2.25
C PHE A 65 -9.31 -8.56 -2.36
N LEU A 66 -9.73 -7.80 -1.34
CA LEU A 66 -11.00 -7.07 -1.35
C LEU A 66 -11.03 -6.04 -2.49
N ALA A 67 -9.95 -5.28 -2.70
CA ALA A 67 -9.87 -4.32 -3.79
C ALA A 67 -9.99 -4.98 -5.17
N ARG A 68 -9.42 -6.17 -5.35
CA ARG A 68 -9.59 -6.96 -6.58
C ARG A 68 -11.02 -7.48 -6.72
N ARG A 69 -11.61 -8.00 -5.64
CA ARG A 69 -12.93 -8.62 -5.63
C ARG A 69 -14.08 -7.62 -5.80
N PHE A 70 -13.92 -6.42 -5.26
CA PHE A 70 -14.88 -5.32 -5.31
C PHE A 70 -14.47 -4.20 -6.28
N ARG A 71 -13.53 -4.48 -7.21
CA ARG A 71 -13.13 -3.54 -8.25
C ARG A 71 -14.35 -3.19 -9.10
N SER A 72 -14.99 -2.06 -8.83
CA SER A 72 -16.18 -1.59 -9.55
C SER A 72 -15.81 -1.16 -10.98
N LYS A 73 -16.69 -1.45 -11.96
CA LYS A 73 -16.56 -0.96 -13.34
C LYS A 73 -16.45 0.56 -13.42
N TRP A 74 -16.97 1.28 -12.42
CA TRP A 74 -16.86 2.73 -12.31
C TRP A 74 -15.41 3.20 -12.08
N ILE A 75 -14.62 2.46 -11.30
CA ILE A 75 -13.18 2.76 -11.08
C ILE A 75 -12.41 2.60 -12.39
N LEU A 76 -12.70 1.56 -13.17
CA LEU A 76 -12.08 1.35 -14.50
C LEU A 76 -12.45 2.47 -15.47
N LYS A 77 -13.74 2.86 -15.50
CA LYS A 77 -14.20 3.97 -16.32
C LYS A 77 -13.54 5.30 -15.92
N SER A 78 -13.29 5.54 -14.64
CA SER A 78 -12.52 6.73 -14.20
C SER A 78 -11.03 6.67 -14.54
N MET A 79 -10.47 5.48 -14.79
CA MET A 79 -9.08 5.31 -15.25
C MET A 79 -8.94 5.47 -16.77
N ASP A 80 -10.01 5.17 -17.53
CA ASP A 80 -10.08 5.44 -18.99
C ASP A 80 -10.40 6.91 -19.30
N ILE A 81 -11.01 7.66 -18.37
CA ILE A 81 -11.29 9.09 -18.52
C ILE A 81 -10.06 9.88 -18.04
N ASN A 82 -9.10 10.02 -18.96
CA ASN A 82 -8.00 11.00 -19.00
C ASN A 82 -6.91 10.96 -17.90
N TRP A 83 -5.68 10.75 -18.37
CA TRP A 83 -4.68 11.83 -18.51
C TRP A 83 -3.90 11.63 -19.80
#